data_AF-A0A7S1G9H5-F1
#
_entry.id   AF-A0A7S1G9H5-F1
#
_cell.length_a   1.000
_cell.length_b   1.000
_cell.length_c   1.000
_cell.angle_alpha   90.00
_cell.angle_beta   90.00
_cell.angle_gamma   90.00
#
_symmetry.space_group_name_H-M   'P 1'
#
loop_
_entity.id
_entity.type
_entity.pdbx_description
1 polymer ?
#
loop_
_entity_poly.entity_id
_entity_poly.type
_entity_poly.pdbx_seq_one_letter_code
_entity_poly.pdbx_strand_id
1 'polypeptide(L)'
;ADAAGAAAAADAAAPPAPVAWRATQEWLDGWKSRLALGTLLRLLDVLVPKVEKFCEDAAGSVDDGSVVDFIRGTTMVGLLPQPHPIVMRKYQPNLYTNLWFTTFLWGVIFLQNQELPIFDSDTIRLFKIAVV
;
A
#
# COMPACT_ATOMS: atom_id res chain seq x y z
N ALA A 1 77.34 20.52 29.10
CA ALA A 1 76.48 20.73 30.27
C ALA A 1 75.11 21.12 29.72
N ASP A 2 74.29 20.13 29.40
CA ASP A 2 73.33 19.50 30.33
C ASP A 2 72.11 20.40 30.52
N ALA A 3 70.99 20.04 29.88
CA ALA A 3 69.66 20.48 30.26
C ALA A 3 68.62 19.57 29.57
N ALA A 4 68.29 18.51 30.30
CA ALA A 4 66.94 18.01 30.55
C ALA A 4 66.01 17.82 29.34
N GLY A 5 65.85 16.54 28.96
CA GLY A 5 64.61 16.06 28.38
C GLY A 5 63.45 16.23 29.35
N ALA A 6 62.36 16.83 28.86
CA ALA A 6 61.06 16.80 29.51
C ALA A 6 60.12 16.02 28.60
N ALA A 7 59.84 14.78 28.99
CA ALA A 7 58.82 13.95 28.39
C ALA A 7 57.45 14.63 28.62
N ALA A 8 56.91 15.27 27.58
CA ALA A 8 55.51 15.66 27.56
C ALA A 8 54.68 14.40 27.39
N ALA A 9 54.10 13.93 28.51
CA ALA A 9 53.12 12.88 28.53
C ALA A 9 51.99 13.24 27.55
N ALA A 10 51.83 12.43 26.51
CA ALA A 10 50.69 12.50 25.62
C ALA A 10 49.45 12.18 26.45
N ASP A 11 48.64 13.20 26.72
CA ASP A 11 47.29 13.06 27.24
C ASP A 11 46.50 12.23 26.23
N ALA A 12 46.33 10.94 26.53
CA ALA A 12 45.52 10.04 25.75
C ALA A 12 44.06 10.42 26.00
N ALA A 13 43.57 11.37 25.21
CA ALA A 13 42.19 11.84 25.25
C ALA A 13 41.24 10.63 25.14
N ALA A 14 40.44 10.43 26.20
CA ALA A 14 39.42 9.41 26.25
C ALA A 14 38.47 9.51 25.04
N PRO A 15 37.98 8.38 24.50
CA PRO A 15 37.10 8.41 23.34
C PRO A 15 35.86 9.28 23.64
N PRO A 16 35.44 10.16 22.71
CA PRO A 16 34.30 11.03 22.94
C PRO A 16 33.06 10.17 23.23
N ALA A 17 32.38 10.50 24.33
CA ALA A 17 31.12 9.85 24.69
C ALA A 17 30.13 9.91 23.51
N PRO A 18 29.31 8.86 23.28
CA PRO A 18 28.41 8.82 22.13
C PRO A 18 27.49 10.03 22.17
N VAL A 19 27.59 10.86 21.13
CA VAL A 19 26.80 12.09 21.00
C VAL A 19 25.33 11.69 20.92
N ALA A 20 24.54 12.11 21.91
CA ALA A 20 23.10 11.89 21.91
C ALA A 20 22.50 12.52 20.65
N TRP A 21 21.79 11.70 19.86
CA TRP A 21 21.19 12.15 18.61
C TRP A 21 20.28 13.35 18.85
N ARG A 22 20.41 14.38 18.00
CA ARG A 22 19.54 15.56 17.98
C ARG A 22 19.01 15.76 16.58
N ALA A 23 17.73 16.08 16.47
CA ALA A 23 17.11 16.40 15.19
C ALA A 23 17.80 17.64 14.59
N THR A 24 18.53 17.45 13.50
CA THR A 24 19.12 18.53 12.72
C THR A 24 18.08 19.12 11.77
N GLN A 25 18.31 20.35 11.34
CA GLN A 25 17.42 21.03 10.41
C GLN A 25 17.38 20.31 9.04
N GLU A 26 18.51 19.80 8.59
CA GLU A 26 18.62 18.96 7.39
C GLU A 26 17.80 17.66 7.51
N TRP A 27 17.83 17.02 8.68
CA TRP A 27 17.00 15.84 8.95
C TRP A 27 15.51 16.17 8.89
N LEU A 28 15.12 17.30 9.51
CA LEU A 28 13.73 17.74 9.55
C LEU A 28 13.21 18.04 8.14
N ASP A 29 13.99 18.73 7.32
CA ASP A 29 13.58 19.09 5.96
C ASP A 29 13.55 17.87 5.03
N GLY A 30 14.47 16.92 5.21
CA GLY A 30 14.40 15.60 4.60
C GLY A 30 13.16 14.80 5.01
N TRP A 31 12.69 14.96 6.25
CA TRP A 31 11.50 14.28 6.76
C TRP A 31 10.20 14.94 6.30
N LYS A 32 10.13 16.28 6.29
CA LYS A 32 8.96 17.07 5.85
C LYS A 32 8.54 16.71 4.42
N SER A 33 9.50 16.54 3.51
CA SER A 33 9.20 16.17 2.11
C SER A 33 8.57 14.79 1.95
N ARG A 34 8.80 13.88 2.91
CA ARG A 34 8.24 12.51 2.92
C ARG A 34 6.89 12.45 3.61
N LEU A 35 6.52 13.49 4.34
CA LEU A 35 5.26 13.56 5.06
C LEU A 35 4.14 13.93 4.07
N ALA A 36 3.29 12.97 3.75
CA ALA A 36 2.14 13.17 2.86
C ALA A 36 1.02 13.96 3.55
N LEU A 37 1.25 15.25 3.84
CA LEU A 37 0.27 16.15 4.47
C LEU A 37 -0.81 16.66 3.52
N GLY A 38 -0.65 16.48 2.20
CA GLY A 38 -1.55 17.05 1.21
C GLY A 38 -3.03 16.72 1.46
N THR A 39 -3.32 15.47 1.84
CA THR A 39 -4.68 15.02 2.17
C THR A 39 -5.24 15.70 3.42
N LEU A 40 -4.41 15.85 4.46
CA LEU A 40 -4.82 16.49 5.72
C LEU A 40 -5.06 17.98 5.55
N LEU A 41 -4.19 18.66 4.78
CA LEU A 41 -4.35 20.08 4.47
C LEU A 41 -5.64 20.34 3.69
N ARG A 42 -5.92 19.53 2.66
CA ARG A 42 -7.17 19.62 1.90
C ARG A 42 -8.41 19.37 2.74
N LEU A 43 -8.32 18.47 3.72
CA LEU A 43 -9.40 18.23 4.67
C LEU A 43 -9.62 19.47 5.56
N LEU A 44 -8.54 20.05 6.10
CA LEU A 44 -8.61 21.26 6.92
C LEU A 44 -9.18 22.45 6.15
N ASP A 45 -8.75 22.66 4.90
CA ASP A 45 -9.23 23.75 4.03
C ASP A 45 -10.76 23.76 3.89
N VAL A 46 -11.40 22.59 3.96
CA VAL A 46 -12.86 22.45 3.84
C VAL A 46 -13.56 22.37 5.20
N LEU A 47 -12.91 21.77 6.20
CA LEU A 47 -13.51 21.56 7.52
C LEU A 47 -13.54 22.87 8.32
N VAL A 48 -12.49 23.69 8.26
CA VAL A 48 -12.40 24.97 8.98
C VAL A 48 -13.57 25.92 8.66
N PRO A 49 -13.83 26.30 7.39
CA PRO A 49 -14.94 27.21 7.09
C PRO A 49 -16.31 26.63 7.41
N LYS A 50 -16.45 25.29 7.42
CA LYS A 50 -17.70 24.62 7.82
C LYS A 50 -17.96 24.71 9.31
N VAL A 51 -16.91 24.55 10.12
CA VAL A 51 -16.99 24.70 11.58
C VAL A 51 -17.24 26.16 11.95
N GLU A 52 -16.57 27.11 11.31
CA GLU A 52 -16.80 28.55 11.51
C GLU A 52 -18.27 28.91 11.27
N LYS A 53 -18.83 28.46 10.14
CA LYS A 53 -20.25 28.66 9.82
C LYS A 53 -21.19 27.99 10.84
N PHE A 54 -20.88 26.78 11.27
CA PHE A 54 -21.66 26.09 12.31
C PHE A 54 -21.67 26.88 13.63
N CYS A 55 -20.54 27.50 13.98
CA CYS A 55 -20.43 28.34 15.17
C CYS A 55 -21.23 29.64 15.06
N GLU A 56 -21.30 30.23 13.87
CA GLU A 56 -22.13 31.42 13.59
C GLU A 56 -23.63 31.08 13.67
N ASP A 57 -24.06 29.98 13.06
CA ASP A 57 -25.46 29.55 13.00
C ASP A 57 -26.03 29.22 14.40
N ALA A 58 -25.19 28.74 15.31
CA ALA A 58 -25.55 28.42 16.70
C ALA A 58 -25.53 29.64 17.66
N ALA A 59 -25.41 30.86 17.13
CA ALA A 59 -25.45 32.12 17.87
C ALA A 59 -24.47 32.19 19.06
N GLY A 60 -23.33 31.50 18.97
CA GLY A 60 -22.25 31.56 19.96
C GLY A 60 -22.45 30.72 21.23
N SER A 61 -23.52 29.93 21.34
CA SER A 61 -23.70 28.96 22.43
C SER A 61 -23.34 27.55 21.95
N VAL A 62 -22.09 27.37 21.54
CA VAL A 62 -21.60 26.08 21.04
C VAL A 62 -20.87 25.34 22.16
N ASP A 63 -21.36 24.16 22.49
CA ASP A 63 -20.69 23.22 23.39
C ASP A 63 -19.65 22.39 22.61
N ASP A 64 -18.50 22.09 23.22
CA ASP A 64 -17.43 21.30 22.58
C ASP A 64 -17.95 19.94 22.08
N GLY A 65 -18.91 19.33 22.79
CA GLY A 65 -19.55 18.09 22.37
C GLY A 65 -20.32 18.23 21.05
N SER A 66 -21.00 19.35 20.85
CA SER A 66 -21.74 19.63 19.61
C SER A 66 -20.82 19.84 18.40
N VAL A 67 -19.63 20.42 18.60
CA VAL A 67 -18.60 20.54 17.55
C VAL A 67 -18.05 19.16 17.18
N VAL A 68 -17.79 18.31 18.17
CA VAL A 68 -17.30 16.94 17.94
C VAL A 68 -18.34 16.12 17.17
N ASP A 69 -19.61 16.24 17.53
CA ASP A 69 -20.70 15.54 16.84
C ASP A 69 -20.90 16.06 15.41
N PHE A 70 -20.75 17.37 15.18
CA PHE A 70 -20.74 17.96 13.85
C PHE A 70 -19.59 17.40 12.98
N ILE A 71 -18.37 17.35 13.51
CA ILE A 71 -17.22 16.80 12.79
C ILE A 71 -17.46 15.31 12.47
N ARG A 72 -18.02 14.53 13.40
CA ARG A 72 -18.37 13.11 13.19
C ARG A 72 -19.43 12.90 12.11
N GLY A 73 -20.41 13.80 12.02
CA GLY A 73 -21.46 13.75 11.01
C GLY A 73 -21.05 14.27 9.63
N THR A 74 -19.91 14.96 9.53
CA THR A 74 -19.48 15.58 8.26
C THR A 74 -18.89 14.54 7.31
N THR A 75 -19.51 14.38 6.13
CA THR A 75 -18.97 13.52 5.07
C THR A 75 -17.89 14.23 4.24
N MET A 76 -16.77 13.53 4.01
CA MET A 76 -15.62 13.98 3.21
C MET A 76 -15.60 13.39 1.79
N VAL A 77 -16.67 12.68 1.39
CA VAL A 77 -16.78 12.06 0.08
C VAL A 77 -16.79 13.13 -1.03
N GLY A 78 -15.89 13.00 -2.00
CA GLY A 78 -15.76 13.92 -3.14
C GLY A 78 -14.83 15.12 -2.93
N LEU A 79 -14.30 15.33 -1.73
CA LEU A 79 -13.34 16.41 -1.42
C LEU A 79 -11.89 15.95 -1.44
N LEU A 80 -11.68 14.68 -1.06
CA LEU A 80 -10.39 14.03 -1.11
C LEU A 80 -10.02 13.77 -2.59
N PRO A 81 -8.74 13.89 -2.97
CA PRO A 81 -8.28 13.49 -4.29
C PRO A 81 -8.81 12.09 -4.61
N GLN A 82 -9.49 11.95 -5.76
CA GLN A 82 -10.12 10.69 -6.14
C GLN A 82 -9.05 9.58 -6.05
N PRO A 83 -9.30 8.49 -5.31
CA PRO A 83 -8.41 7.34 -5.36
C PRO A 83 -8.25 6.96 -6.83
N HIS A 84 -7.03 6.63 -7.25
CA HIS A 84 -6.77 6.27 -8.64
C HIS A 84 -7.89 5.33 -9.14
N PRO A 85 -8.42 5.53 -10.36
CA PRO A 85 -9.53 4.71 -10.83
C PRO A 85 -9.22 3.22 -10.66
N ILE A 86 -10.08 2.50 -9.95
CA ILE A 86 -9.96 1.04 -9.84
C ILE A 86 -10.40 0.48 -11.20
N VAL A 87 -9.43 0.28 -12.08
CA VAL A 87 -9.68 -0.31 -13.40
C VAL A 87 -9.81 -1.82 -13.21
N MET A 88 -11.04 -2.32 -13.23
CA MET A 88 -11.28 -3.76 -13.33
C MET A 88 -10.87 -4.25 -14.72
N ARG A 89 -9.77 -5.00 -14.79
CA ARG A 89 -9.35 -5.67 -16.02
C ARG A 89 -10.16 -6.94 -16.21
N LYS A 90 -10.96 -7.00 -17.27
CA LYS A 90 -11.60 -8.26 -17.70
C LYS A 90 -10.53 -9.21 -18.22
N TYR A 91 -10.63 -10.49 -17.86
CA TYR A 91 -9.80 -11.53 -18.45
C TYR A 91 -9.95 -11.49 -19.97
N GLN A 92 -8.82 -11.43 -20.68
CA GLN A 92 -8.76 -11.56 -22.13
C GLN A 92 -8.31 -12.99 -22.44
N PRO A 93 -9.08 -13.76 -23.23
CA PRO A 93 -8.67 -15.09 -23.64
C PRO A 93 -7.31 -15.03 -24.35
N ASN A 94 -6.35 -15.80 -23.86
CA ASN A 94 -5.04 -15.95 -24.48
C ASN A 94 -4.94 -17.36 -25.05
N LEU A 95 -4.50 -17.48 -26.31
CA LEU A 95 -4.30 -18.77 -26.99
C LEU A 95 -3.42 -19.71 -26.16
N TYR A 96 -2.33 -19.19 -25.60
CA TYR A 96 -1.41 -19.98 -24.78
C TYR A 96 -2.05 -20.43 -23.46
N THR A 97 -2.90 -19.60 -22.85
CA THR A 97 -3.64 -19.97 -21.64
C THR A 97 -4.70 -21.02 -21.92
N ASN A 98 -5.40 -20.94 -23.05
CA ASN A 98 -6.35 -21.98 -23.46
C ASN A 98 -5.67 -23.31 -23.76
N LEU A 99 -4.54 -23.28 -24.48
CA LEU A 99 -3.75 -24.49 -24.74
C LEU A 99 -3.25 -25.11 -23.44
N TRP A 100 -2.63 -24.31 -22.57
CA TRP A 100 -2.15 -24.77 -21.26
C TRP A 100 -3.29 -25.33 -20.40
N PHE A 101 -4.43 -24.65 -20.34
CA PHE A 101 -5.57 -25.10 -19.56
C PHE A 101 -6.12 -26.42 -20.09
N THR A 102 -6.24 -26.55 -21.41
CA THR A 102 -6.74 -27.76 -22.07
C THR A 102 -5.79 -28.94 -21.83
N THR A 103 -4.48 -28.76 -22.01
CA THR A 103 -3.50 -29.83 -21.76
C THR A 103 -3.43 -30.22 -20.30
N PHE A 104 -3.51 -29.24 -19.39
CA PHE A 104 -3.55 -29.50 -17.95
C PHE A 104 -4.82 -30.27 -17.56
N LEU A 105 -5.99 -29.82 -18.03
CA LEU A 105 -7.27 -30.47 -17.73
C LEU A 105 -7.29 -31.91 -18.21
N TRP A 106 -6.90 -32.16 -19.48
CA TRP A 106 -6.80 -33.51 -20.02
C TRP A 106 -5.75 -34.36 -19.30
N GLY A 107 -4.63 -33.77 -18.88
CA GLY A 107 -3.62 -34.44 -18.09
C GLY A 107 -4.15 -34.91 -16.73
N VAL A 108 -4.92 -34.07 -16.03
CA VAL A 108 -5.56 -34.43 -14.76
C VAL A 108 -6.61 -35.53 -14.97
N ILE A 109 -7.47 -35.40 -15.98
CA ILE A 109 -8.48 -36.43 -16.29
C ILE A 109 -7.81 -37.77 -16.60
N PHE A 110 -6.74 -37.75 -17.41
CA PHE A 110 -6.00 -38.96 -17.75
C PHE A 110 -5.40 -39.62 -16.49
N LEU A 111 -4.65 -38.87 -15.68
CA LEU A 111 -4.00 -39.42 -14.49
C LEU A 111 -4.98 -39.94 -13.42
N GLN A 112 -6.15 -39.32 -13.29
CA GLN A 112 -7.16 -39.75 -12.32
C GLN A 112 -8.00 -40.94 -12.79
N ASN A 113 -8.06 -41.21 -14.10
CA ASN A 113 -8.90 -42.27 -14.68
C ASN A 113 -8.06 -43.33 -15.39
N GLN A 114 -6.99 -43.80 -14.72
CA GLN A 114 -6.11 -44.87 -15.25
C GLN A 114 -6.72 -46.27 -15.13
N GLU A 115 -7.74 -46.47 -14.29
CA GLU A 115 -8.47 -47.74 -14.18
C GLU A 115 -9.77 -47.65 -15.01
N LEU A 116 -9.85 -48.50 -16.04
CA LEU A 116 -10.77 -48.47 -17.21
C LEU A 116 -12.27 -48.57 -16.87
N PRO A 117 -13.18 -47.87 -17.60
CA PRO A 117 -13.52 -48.20 -19.01
C PRO A 117 -13.44 -47.04 -20.03
N ILE A 118 -13.00 -45.84 -19.64
CA ILE A 118 -13.11 -44.64 -20.51
C ILE A 118 -12.04 -44.62 -21.63
N PHE A 119 -10.89 -45.25 -21.41
CA PHE A 119 -9.75 -45.26 -22.33
C PHE A 119 -9.43 -46.65 -22.90
N ASP A 120 -10.38 -47.59 -22.86
CA ASP A 120 -10.15 -48.94 -23.34
C ASP A 120 -10.17 -48.96 -24.88
N SER A 121 -9.02 -49.29 -25.48
CA SER A 121 -8.86 -49.35 -26.92
C SER A 121 -9.79 -50.35 -27.60
N ASP A 122 -10.28 -51.38 -26.87
CA ASP A 122 -11.12 -52.43 -27.43
C ASP A 122 -12.62 -52.03 -27.47
N THR A 123 -13.04 -51.06 -26.65
CA THR A 123 -14.41 -50.53 -26.62
C THR A 123 -14.59 -49.21 -27.36
N ILE A 124 -13.52 -48.48 -27.69
CA ILE A 124 -13.60 -47.23 -28.46
C ILE A 124 -13.88 -47.53 -29.94
N ARG A 125 -15.15 -47.46 -30.34
CA ARG A 125 -15.57 -47.54 -31.75
C ARG A 125 -15.64 -46.14 -32.35
N LEU A 126 -14.68 -45.80 -33.21
CA LEU A 126 -14.77 -44.60 -34.05
C LEU A 126 -15.96 -44.73 -35.01
N PHE A 127 -16.92 -43.83 -34.91
CA PHE A 127 -18.03 -43.74 -35.86
C PHE A 127 -17.53 -43.13 -37.17
N LYS A 128 -17.92 -43.74 -38.30
CA LYS A 128 -17.64 -43.19 -39.64
C LYS A 128 -18.50 -41.94 -39.84
N ILE A 129 -17.86 -40.81 -40.09
CA ILE A 129 -18.54 -39.60 -40.56
C ILE A 129 -18.88 -39.85 -42.04
N ALA A 130 -20.16 -40.05 -42.33
CA ALA A 130 -20.65 -39.99 -43.70
C ALA A 130 -20.90 -38.52 -44.04
N VAL A 131 -20.10 -37.99 -44.96
CA VAL A 131 -20.42 -36.73 -45.62
C VAL A 131 -21.44 -37.08 -46.71
N VAL A 132 -22.64 -36.51 -46.60
CA VAL A 132 -23.63 -36.47 -47.70
C VAL A 132 -23.24 -35.32 -48.62
#